data_AF-A0A936D2V6-F1
#
_entry.id   AF-A0A936D2V6-F1
#
_cell.length_a   1.000
_cell.length_b   1.000
_cell.length_c   1.000
_cell.angle_alpha   90.00
_cell.angle_beta   90.00
_cell.angle_gamma   90.00
#
_symmetry.space_group_name_H-M   'P 1'
#
loop_
_entity.id
_entity.type
_entity.pdbx_description
1 polymer ?
#
loop_
_entity_poly.entity_id
_entity_poly.type
_entity_poly.pdbx_seq_one_letter_code
_entity_poly.pdbx_strand_id
1 'polypeptide(L)'
;MYDHTRQGIIKAGFNPEIIETIGNSLASAKNIQEAEEIFVSFELEAEKLPWPQDHDFGALVLQSESNHATIHEIKCFLLTKAISRAQWCATCSTSGGEGLARSQHVNELKAQLLKCN
;
A
#
# COMPACT_ATOMS: atom_id res chain seq x y z
N MET A 1 -0.04 -4.07 12.36
CA MET A 1 0.71 -3.04 11.63
C MET A 1 -0.21 -1.93 11.15
N TYR A 2 -1.19 -2.25 10.29
CA TYR A 2 -2.16 -1.31 9.72
C TYR A 2 -2.72 -0.27 10.71
N ASP A 3 -3.46 -0.69 11.75
CA ASP A 3 -4.10 0.25 12.69
C ASP A 3 -3.09 1.10 13.44
N HIS A 4 -1.91 0.56 13.72
CA HIS A 4 -0.89 1.28 14.45
C HIS A 4 -0.27 2.40 13.60
N THR A 5 0.06 2.09 12.34
CA THR A 5 0.51 3.07 11.33
C THR A 5 -0.56 4.12 11.08
N ARG A 6 -1.83 3.71 10.94
CA ARG A 6 -2.99 4.60 10.78
C ARG A 6 -3.11 5.60 11.93
N GLN A 7 -3.01 5.13 13.18
CA GLN A 7 -3.04 6.00 14.35
C GLN A 7 -1.82 6.93 14.43
N GLY A 8 -0.64 6.48 13.97
CA GLY A 8 0.55 7.32 13.85
C GLY A 8 0.33 8.50 12.89
N ILE A 9 -0.29 8.24 11.74
CA ILE A 9 -0.64 9.27 10.74
C ILE A 9 -1.63 10.30 11.31
N ILE A 10 -2.69 9.84 11.99
CA ILE A 10 -3.68 10.71 12.64
C ILE A 10 -3.01 11.59 13.70
N LYS A 11 -2.15 11.00 14.55
CA LYS A 11 -1.42 11.75 15.58
C LYS A 11 -0.47 12.81 14.99
N ALA A 12 0.03 12.57 13.78
CA ALA A 12 0.85 13.54 13.05
C ALA A 12 0.02 14.63 12.34
N GLY A 13 -1.31 14.60 12.44
CA GLY A 13 -2.21 15.62 11.88
C GLY A 13 -2.65 15.38 10.43
N PHE A 14 -2.40 14.17 9.89
CA PHE A 14 -2.78 13.80 8.52
C PHE A 14 -4.08 13.00 8.51
N ASN A 15 -4.78 13.01 7.36
CA ASN A 15 -6.02 12.24 7.18
C ASN A 15 -5.76 10.95 6.37
N PRO A 16 -5.74 9.77 7.00
CA PRO A 16 -5.57 8.50 6.28
C PRO A 16 -6.82 8.10 5.46
N GLU A 17 -8.01 8.59 5.80
CA GLU A 17 -9.28 8.10 5.25
C GLU A 17 -9.42 8.35 3.74
N ILE A 18 -8.77 9.39 3.23
CA ILE A 18 -8.76 9.71 1.80
C ILE A 18 -8.16 8.53 1.01
N ILE A 19 -6.99 8.04 1.42
CA ILE A 19 -6.35 6.93 0.71
C ILE A 19 -7.05 5.61 0.94
N GLU A 20 -7.68 5.42 2.11
CA GLU A 20 -8.51 4.23 2.40
C GLU A 20 -9.72 4.18 1.45
N THR A 21 -10.38 5.32 1.24
CA THR A 21 -11.51 5.46 0.31
C THR A 21 -11.11 5.20 -1.14
N ILE A 22 -9.98 5.74 -1.58
CA ILE A 22 -9.46 5.50 -2.93
C ILE A 22 -9.03 4.03 -3.08
N GLY A 23 -8.39 3.45 -2.06
CA GLY A 23 -8.01 2.04 -2.02
C GLY A 23 -9.22 1.10 -2.19
N ASN A 24 -10.32 1.41 -1.51
CA ASN A 24 -11.56 0.65 -1.66
C ASN A 24 -12.14 0.76 -3.08
N SER A 25 -12.03 1.94 -3.69
CA SER A 25 -12.43 2.16 -5.09
C SER A 25 -11.57 1.33 -6.06
N LEU A 26 -10.25 1.21 -5.79
CA LEU A 26 -9.36 0.34 -6.57
C LEU A 26 -9.76 -1.13 -6.48
N ALA A 27 -10.07 -1.64 -5.29
CA ALA A 27 -10.54 -3.02 -5.13
C ALA A 27 -11.86 -3.31 -5.84
N SER A 28 -12.66 -2.27 -6.07
CA SER A 28 -13.96 -2.33 -6.75
C SER A 28 -13.87 -2.01 -8.25
N ALA A 29 -12.69 -1.73 -8.79
CA ALA A 29 -12.50 -1.44 -10.22
C ALA A 29 -12.94 -2.64 -11.08
N LYS A 30 -13.56 -2.35 -12.23
CA LYS A 30 -14.13 -3.39 -13.11
C LYS A 30 -13.09 -4.04 -14.02
N ASN A 31 -11.96 -3.38 -14.22
CA ASN A 31 -10.85 -3.82 -15.05
C ASN A 31 -9.58 -3.04 -14.71
N ILE A 32 -8.46 -3.47 -15.29
CA ILE A 32 -7.14 -2.88 -15.04
C ILE A 32 -7.07 -1.42 -15.50
N GLN A 33 -7.69 -1.05 -16.61
CA GLN A 33 -7.68 0.33 -17.11
C GLN A 33 -8.29 1.31 -16.09
N GLU A 34 -9.47 0.97 -15.55
CA GLU A 34 -10.12 1.76 -14.50
C GLU A 34 -9.27 1.79 -13.22
N ALA A 35 -8.64 0.66 -12.85
CA ALA A 35 -7.75 0.62 -11.70
C ALA A 35 -6.52 1.51 -11.87
N GLU A 36 -5.92 1.56 -13.06
CA GLU A 36 -4.78 2.44 -13.37
C GLU A 36 -5.17 3.91 -13.26
N GLU A 37 -6.33 4.30 -13.77
CA GLU A 37 -6.84 5.68 -13.68
C GLU A 37 -7.05 6.12 -12.23
N ILE A 38 -7.68 5.27 -11.41
CA ILE A 38 -7.88 5.53 -9.98
C ILE A 38 -6.54 5.56 -9.24
N PHE A 39 -5.58 4.71 -9.64
CA PHE A 39 -4.29 4.57 -8.97
C PHE A 39 -3.45 5.86 -9.04
N VAL A 40 -3.58 6.65 -10.12
CA VAL A 40 -2.92 7.96 -10.20
C VAL A 40 -3.32 8.87 -9.04
N SER A 41 -4.62 8.91 -8.71
CA SER A 41 -5.11 9.70 -7.57
C SER A 41 -4.66 9.10 -6.24
N PHE A 42 -4.59 7.77 -6.15
CA PHE A 42 -4.07 7.10 -4.97
C PHE A 42 -2.62 7.49 -4.68
N GLU A 43 -1.75 7.48 -5.68
CA GLU A 43 -0.33 7.84 -5.50
C GLU A 43 -0.16 9.28 -5.00
N LEU A 44 -0.87 10.23 -5.62
CA LEU A 44 -0.81 11.65 -5.23
C LEU A 44 -1.20 11.88 -3.77
N GLU A 45 -2.22 11.18 -3.28
CA GLU A 45 -2.65 11.30 -1.87
C GLU A 45 -1.73 10.54 -0.91
N ALA A 46 -1.23 9.37 -1.32
CA ALA A 46 -0.33 8.57 -0.49
C ALA A 46 1.05 9.22 -0.29
N GLU A 47 1.56 9.99 -1.26
CA GLU A 47 2.81 10.77 -1.13
C GLU A 47 2.74 11.87 -0.08
N LYS A 48 1.54 12.33 0.28
CA LYS A 48 1.35 13.37 1.30
C LYS A 48 1.49 12.82 2.72
N LEU A 49 1.45 11.50 2.90
CA LEU A 49 1.43 10.87 4.22
C LEU A 49 2.85 10.56 4.71
N PRO A 50 3.12 10.74 6.02
CA PRO A 50 4.39 10.33 6.60
C PRO A 50 4.49 8.80 6.67
N TRP A 51 5.71 8.30 6.94
CA TRP A 51 5.99 6.87 7.15
C TRP A 51 6.27 6.57 8.64
N PRO A 52 5.27 6.61 9.52
CA PRO A 52 5.50 6.26 10.91
C PRO A 52 5.96 4.80 11.00
N GLN A 53 7.01 4.57 11.79
CA GLN A 53 7.59 3.25 12.03
C GLN A 53 8.08 2.55 10.77
N ASP A 54 8.56 3.30 9.79
CA ASP A 54 9.22 2.74 8.61
C ASP A 54 8.29 1.92 7.72
N HIS A 55 6.99 2.20 7.73
CA HIS A 55 6.02 1.56 6.84
C HIS A 55 5.36 2.59 5.92
N ASP A 56 5.28 2.25 4.63
CA ASP A 56 4.44 3.00 3.68
C ASP A 56 2.98 2.62 3.91
N PHE A 57 2.19 3.57 4.43
CA PHE A 57 0.78 3.32 4.71
C PHE A 57 -0.04 3.06 3.45
N GLY A 58 0.33 3.66 2.31
CA GLY A 58 -0.28 3.36 1.02
C GLY A 58 -0.10 1.88 0.64
N ALA A 59 1.09 1.31 0.84
CA ALA A 59 1.35 -0.10 0.61
C ALA A 59 0.50 -1.00 1.53
N LEU A 60 0.30 -0.60 2.79
CA LEU A 60 -0.57 -1.30 3.73
C LEU A 60 -2.05 -1.25 3.30
N VAL A 61 -2.53 -0.10 2.80
CA VAL A 61 -3.89 0.04 2.24
C VAL A 61 -4.08 -0.86 1.03
N LEU A 62 -3.18 -0.79 0.04
CA LEU A 62 -3.27 -1.63 -1.16
C LEU A 62 -3.24 -3.13 -0.82
N GLN A 63 -2.41 -3.53 0.15
CA GLN A 63 -2.38 -4.90 0.65
C GLN A 63 -3.71 -5.31 1.28
N SER A 64 -4.28 -4.47 2.15
CA SER A 64 -5.56 -4.72 2.80
C SER A 64 -6.67 -4.91 1.77
N GLU A 65 -6.81 -3.92 0.87
CA GLU A 65 -7.86 -3.88 -0.15
C GLU A 65 -7.72 -4.99 -1.20
N SER A 66 -6.52 -5.54 -1.41
CA SER A 66 -6.33 -6.71 -2.27
C SER A 66 -7.11 -7.95 -1.79
N ASN A 67 -7.43 -8.04 -0.49
CA ASN A 67 -8.27 -9.12 0.05
C ASN A 67 -9.76 -8.91 -0.23
N HIS A 68 -10.16 -7.70 -0.62
CA HIS A 68 -11.54 -7.33 -0.94
C HIS A 68 -11.79 -7.27 -2.44
N ALA A 69 -10.74 -7.25 -3.26
CA ALA A 69 -10.86 -7.34 -4.71
C ALA A 69 -11.47 -8.69 -5.14
N THR A 70 -12.58 -8.62 -5.88
CA THR A 70 -13.29 -9.81 -6.40
C THR A 70 -12.71 -10.30 -7.72
N ILE A 71 -12.12 -9.39 -8.50
CA ILE A 71 -11.47 -9.69 -9.78
C ILE A 71 -10.00 -10.03 -9.50
N HIS A 72 -9.57 -11.20 -9.96
CA HIS A 72 -8.23 -11.71 -9.72
C HIS A 72 -7.14 -10.78 -10.24
N GLU A 73 -7.31 -10.24 -11.46
CA GLU A 73 -6.36 -9.29 -12.03
C GLU A 73 -6.21 -8.02 -11.18
N ILE A 74 -7.31 -7.51 -10.60
CA ILE A 74 -7.29 -6.34 -9.71
C ILE A 74 -6.54 -6.65 -8.42
N LYS A 75 -6.75 -7.84 -7.83
CA LYS A 75 -5.99 -8.28 -6.67
C LYS A 75 -4.48 -8.30 -6.96
N CYS A 76 -4.08 -8.87 -8.08
CA CYS A 76 -2.66 -8.96 -8.44
C CYS A 76 -2.07 -7.57 -8.77
N PHE A 77 -2.87 -6.69 -9.39
CA PHE A 77 -2.51 -5.29 -9.60
C PHE A 77 -2.25 -4.57 -8.28
N LEU A 78 -3.18 -4.63 -7.32
CA LEU A 78 -3.05 -4.02 -5.99
C LEU A 78 -1.79 -4.50 -5.26
N LEU A 79 -1.54 -5.82 -5.25
CA LEU A 79 -0.34 -6.39 -4.64
C LEU A 79 0.94 -5.93 -5.35
N THR A 80 0.94 -5.84 -6.68
CA THR A 80 2.09 -5.35 -7.45
C THR A 80 2.41 -3.89 -7.09
N LYS A 81 1.39 -3.02 -7.03
CA LYS A 81 1.57 -1.62 -6.64
C LYS A 81 2.00 -1.47 -5.18
N ALA A 82 1.44 -2.29 -4.27
CA ALA A 82 1.87 -2.33 -2.88
C ALA A 82 3.36 -2.67 -2.75
N ILE A 83 3.85 -3.65 -3.53
CA ILE A 83 5.27 -4.02 -3.56
C ILE A 83 6.12 -2.85 -4.03
N SER A 84 5.74 -2.17 -5.12
CA SER A 84 6.50 -1.02 -5.62
C SER A 84 6.65 0.07 -4.57
N ARG A 85 5.58 0.39 -3.83
CA ARG A 85 5.62 1.38 -2.74
C ARG A 85 6.47 0.92 -1.55
N ALA A 86 6.30 -0.32 -1.10
CA ALA A 86 7.10 -0.88 0.00
C ALA A 86 8.59 -0.95 -0.36
N GLN A 87 8.92 -1.25 -1.63
CA GLN A 87 10.29 -1.22 -2.13
C GLN A 87 10.88 0.19 -2.12
N TRP A 88 10.14 1.19 -2.61
CA TRP A 88 10.58 2.58 -2.55
C TRP A 88 10.89 2.99 -1.11
N CYS A 89 9.98 2.72 -0.18
CA CYS A 89 10.20 2.95 1.24
C CYS A 89 11.47 2.24 1.73
N ALA A 90 11.68 0.96 1.38
CA ALA A 90 12.89 0.22 1.72
C ALA A 90 14.18 0.86 1.18
N THR A 91 14.17 1.43 -0.04
CA THR A 91 15.34 2.12 -0.60
C THR A 91 15.71 3.40 0.15
N CYS A 92 14.74 4.04 0.80
CA CYS A 92 14.96 5.25 1.60
C CYS A 92 15.39 4.95 3.05
N SER A 93 15.78 3.71 3.37
CA SER A 93 16.24 3.34 4.73
C SER A 93 17.63 3.91 5.00
N THR A 94 17.81 4.52 6.16
CA THR A 94 19.09 5.13 6.54
C THR A 94 19.87 4.32 7.58
N SER A 95 19.19 3.39 8.26
CA SER A 95 19.80 2.48 9.23
C SER A 95 19.44 1.02 8.99
N GLY A 96 20.26 0.10 9.52
CA GLY A 96 20.09 -1.35 9.33
C GLY A 96 18.79 -1.91 9.94
N GLY A 97 18.30 -1.30 11.03
CA GLY A 97 17.03 -1.68 11.65
C GLY A 97 15.81 -1.31 10.79
N GLU A 98 15.80 -0.09 10.25
CA GLU A 98 14.78 0.41 9.31
C GLU A 98 14.72 -0.47 8.05
N GLY A 99 15.89 -0.78 7.49
CA GLY A 99 16.01 -1.62 6.29
C GLY A 99 15.48 -3.03 6.49
N LEU A 100 15.67 -3.61 7.68
CA LEU A 100 15.15 -4.94 8.00
C LEU A 100 13.62 -4.94 8.08
N ALA A 101 13.03 -3.99 8.79
CA ALA A 101 11.58 -3.87 8.93
C ALA A 101 10.90 -3.65 7.56
N ARG A 102 11.42 -2.71 6.76
CA ARG A 102 10.90 -2.42 5.41
C ARG A 102 11.04 -3.61 4.46
N SER A 103 12.12 -4.38 4.56
CA SER A 103 12.33 -5.58 3.75
C SER A 103 11.38 -6.72 4.11
N GLN A 104 10.97 -6.84 5.38
CA GLN A 104 9.99 -7.84 5.80
C GLN A 104 8.64 -7.61 5.12
N HIS A 105 8.13 -6.36 5.12
CA HIS A 105 6.87 -6.03 4.46
C HIS A 105 6.90 -6.34 2.94
N VAL A 106 8.00 -6.01 2.26
CA VAL A 106 8.19 -6.36 0.84
C VAL A 106 8.10 -7.88 0.62
N ASN A 107 8.72 -8.69 1.49
CA ASN A 107 8.71 -10.14 1.37
C ASN A 107 7.32 -10.74 1.61
N GLU A 108 6.57 -10.22 2.58
CA GLU A 108 5.18 -10.61 2.83
C GLU A 108 4.30 -10.35 1.60
N LEU A 109 4.42 -9.17 0.99
CA LEU A 109 3.68 -8.82 -0.21
C LEU A 109 4.03 -9.71 -1.40
N LYS A 110 5.33 -9.99 -1.61
CA LYS A 110 5.78 -10.92 -2.65
C LYS A 110 5.20 -12.32 -2.44
N ALA A 111 5.16 -12.81 -1.20
CA ALA A 111 4.57 -14.11 -0.88
C ALA A 111 3.06 -14.15 -1.18
N GLN A 112 2.35 -13.03 -1.01
CA GLN A 112 0.93 -12.92 -1.41
C GLN A 112 0.77 -12.88 -2.93
N LEU A 113 1.61 -12.12 -3.64
CA LEU A 113 1.58 -12.03 -5.10
C LEU A 113 1.94 -13.37 -5.78
N LEU A 114 2.78 -14.20 -5.17
CA LEU A 114 3.07 -15.54 -5.71
C LEU A 114 1.83 -16.44 -5.77
N LYS A 115 0.82 -16.21 -4.92
CA LYS A 115 -0.47 -16.93 -4.95
C LYS A 115 -1.42 -16.40 -6.02
N CYS A 116 -1.01 -15.34 -6.71
CA CYS A 116 -1.72 -14.69 -7.80
C CYS A 116 -1.32 -15.27 -9.17
N ASN A 117 -0.21 -16.03 -9.22
CA ASN A 117 0.26 -16.80 -10.37
C ASN A 117 -0.20 -18.26 -10.27
#